data_AF-A0A3N5AWV8-F1
#
_entry.id   AF-A0A3N5AWV8-F1
#
_cell.length_a   1.000
_cell.length_b   1.000
_cell.length_c   1.000
_cell.angle_alpha   90.00
_cell.angle_beta   90.00
_cell.angle_gamma   90.00
#
_symmetry.space_group_name_H-M   'P 1'
#
loop_
_entity.id
_entity.type
_entity.pdbx_description
1 polymer ?
#
loop_
_entity_poly.entity_id
_entity_poly.type
_entity_poly.pdbx_seq_one_letter_code
_entity_poly.pdbx_strand_id
1 'polypeptide(L)' 'MAACEEAIRFAVASSVPYVTSYNAFMISAEAWTRLAVLVCPEIIVLDELLRRCAAGEKLTEDEIKKALGQPPRRKDGS' A
#
# COMPACT_ATOMS: atom_id res chain seq x y z
N MET A 1 2.43 -27.29 6.05
CA MET A 1 1.24 -26.43 5.84
C MET A 1 0.70 -25.86 7.14
N ALA A 2 0.40 -26.68 8.16
CA ALA A 2 -0.10 -26.21 9.46
C ALA A 2 0.73 -25.09 10.13
N ALA A 3 2.06 -25.20 10.16
CA ALA A 3 2.92 -24.17 10.75
C ALA A 3 2.88 -22.81 10.02
N CYS A 4 2.71 -22.81 8.69
CA CYS A 4 2.55 -21.57 7.93
C CYS A 4 1.19 -20.93 8.22
N GLU A 5 0.12 -21.71 8.31
CA GLU A 5 -1.20 -21.20 8.66
C GLU A 5 -1.25 -20.59 10.07
N GLU A 6 -0.56 -21.21 11.02
CA GLU A 6 -0.46 -20.69 12.39
C GLU A 6 0.36 -19.39 12.45
N ALA A 7 1.47 -19.32 11.72
CA ALA A 7 2.25 -18.09 11.56
C ALA A 7 1.45 -16.96 10.90
N ILE A 8 0.63 -17.28 9.88
CA ILE A 8 -0.29 -16.32 9.24
C ILE A 8 -1.31 -15.82 10.26
N ARG A 9 -1.96 -16.72 11.02
CA ARG A 9 -2.94 -16.31 12.04
C ARG A 9 -2.33 -15.40 13.08
N PHE A 10 -1.12 -15.69 13.55
CA PHE A 10 -0.43 -14.86 14.53
C PHE A 10 -0.03 -13.48 13.96
N ALA A 11 0.48 -13.44 12.73
CA ALA A 11 0.85 -12.19 12.05
C ALA A 11 -0.35 -11.33 11.65
N VAL A 12 -1.54 -11.94 11.47
CA VAL A 12 -2.79 -11.22 11.22
C VAL A 12 -3.41 -10.72 12.53
N ALA A 13 -3.41 -11.54 13.57
CA ALA A 13 -3.98 -11.19 14.88
C ALA A 13 -3.13 -10.18 15.66
N SER A 14 -1.82 -10.14 15.41
CA SER A 14 -0.91 -9.17 16.02
C SER A 14 -0.45 -8.14 14.98
N SER A 15 -0.30 -6.88 15.38
CA SER A 15 0.36 -5.86 14.53
C SER A 15 1.88 -5.96 14.57
N VAL A 16 2.44 -7.09 15.04
CA VAL A 16 3.87 -7.31 15.22
C VAL A 16 4.40 -8.16 14.06
N PRO A 17 5.50 -7.76 13.39
CA PRO A 17 6.12 -8.58 12.36
C PRO A 17 6.61 -9.92 12.93
N TYR A 18 6.19 -11.03 12.34
CA TYR A 18 6.67 -12.37 12.64
C TYR A 18 7.87 -12.72 11.75
N VAL A 19 9.02 -13.03 12.33
CA VAL A 19 10.23 -13.42 11.57
C VAL A 19 10.20 -14.91 11.27
N THR A 20 10.20 -15.24 9.99
CA THR A 20 10.19 -16.63 9.49
C THR A 20 11.61 -17.17 9.34
N SER A 21 11.74 -18.48 9.17
CA SER A 21 13.00 -19.24 9.08
C SER A 21 13.89 -18.95 7.84
N TYR A 22 13.66 -17.86 7.12
CA TYR A 22 14.41 -17.47 5.91
C TYR A 22 14.78 -15.98 5.87
N ASN A 23 14.96 -15.34 7.02
CA ASN A 23 15.21 -13.88 7.13
C ASN A 23 14.10 -13.01 6.49
N ALA A 24 12.91 -13.57 6.27
CA ALA A 24 11.73 -12.83 5.82
C ALA A 24 10.81 -12.56 7.02
N PHE A 25 10.22 -11.38 7.08
CA PHE A 25 9.19 -11.05 8.06
C PHE A 25 7.80 -11.09 7.42
N MET A 26 6.83 -11.60 8.17
CA MET A 26 5.42 -11.60 7.84
C MET A 26 4.72 -10.57 8.71
N ILE A 27 3.91 -9.71 8.10
CA ILE A 27 3.13 -8.67 8.77
C ILE A 27 1.74 -8.65 8.16
N SER A 28 0.71 -8.30 8.93
CA SER A 28 -0.61 -8.07 8.36
C SER A 28 -0.56 -6.94 7.32
N ALA A 29 -1.34 -7.08 6.24
CA ALA A 29 -1.44 -6.04 5.21
C ALA A 29 -1.88 -4.69 5.83
N GLU A 30 -2.77 -4.72 6.82
CA GLU A 30 -3.22 -3.52 7.52
C GLU A 30 -2.09 -2.82 8.28
N ALA A 31 -1.28 -3.58 9.04
CA ALA A 31 -0.16 -3.01 9.79
C ALA A 31 0.95 -2.50 8.85
N TRP A 32 1.18 -3.19 7.73
CA TRP A 32 2.05 -2.70 6.67
C TRP A 32 1.57 -1.36 6.10
N THR A 33 0.29 -1.24 5.74
CA THR A 33 -0.26 0.01 5.21
C THR A 33 -0.10 1.16 6.20
N ARG A 34 -0.38 0.94 7.50
CA ARG A 34 -0.17 1.96 8.54
C ARG A 34 1.29 2.40 8.64
N LEU A 35 2.24 1.46 8.61
CA LEU A 35 3.68 1.77 8.61
C LEU A 35 4.08 2.56 7.36
N ALA A 36 3.63 2.11 6.20
CA ALA A 36 3.97 2.70 4.91
C ALA A 36 3.50 4.17 4.84
N VAL A 37 2.31 4.46 5.36
CA VAL A 37 1.76 5.82 5.49
C VAL A 37 2.64 6.74 6.36
N LEU A 38 3.24 6.23 7.43
CA LEU A 38 4.11 7.05 8.29
C LEU A 38 5.43 7.41 7.61
N VAL A 39 5.95 6.54 6.75
CA VAL A 39 7.23 6.73 6.05
C VAL A 39 7.05 7.51 4.75
N CYS A 40 5.93 7.30 4.04
CA CYS A 40 5.60 7.93 2.78
C CYS A 40 4.10 8.30 2.80
N PRO A 41 3.76 9.51 3.28
CA PRO A 41 2.36 9.95 3.39
C PRO A 41 1.58 9.88 2.06
N GLU A 42 2.28 9.97 0.93
CA GLU A 42 1.73 9.83 -0.42
C GLU A 42 1.06 8.46 -0.65
N ILE A 43 1.43 7.43 0.13
CA ILE A 43 0.81 6.11 0.08
C ILE A 43 -0.68 6.15 0.46
N ILE A 44 -1.10 7.11 1.30
CA ILE A 44 -2.54 7.31 1.58
C ILE A 44 -3.29 7.63 0.29
N VAL A 45 -2.71 8.52 -0.52
CA VAL A 45 -3.32 8.98 -1.78
C VAL A 45 -3.36 7.82 -2.77
N LEU A 46 -2.30 7.01 -2.82
CA LEU A 46 -2.26 5.83 -3.69
C LEU A 46 -3.27 4.76 -3.27
N ASP A 47 -3.39 4.47 -1.97
CA ASP A 47 -4.35 3.50 -1.43
C ASP A 47 -5.80 3.90 -1.72
N GLU A 48 -6.12 5.19 -1.60
CA GLU A 48 -7.43 5.72 -1.98
C GLU A 48 -7.72 5.55 -3.47
N LEU A 49 -6.75 5.85 -4.34
CA LEU A 49 -6.89 5.63 -5.78
C LEU A 49 -7.12 4.14 -6.10
N LEU A 50 -6.40 3.23 -5.45
CA LEU A 50 -6.59 1.79 -5.62
C LEU A 50 -7.99 1.34 -5.20
N ARG A 51 -8.53 1.85 -4.09
CA ARG A 51 -9.90 1.55 -3.64
C ARG A 51 -10.96 2.05 -4.63
N ARG A 52 -10.81 3.28 -5.13
CA ARG A 52 -11.69 3.85 -6.16
C ARG A 52 -11.67 3.02 -7.45
N CYS A 53 -10.48 2.59 -7.87
CA CYS A 53 -10.31 1.73 -9.04
C CYS A 53 -10.96 0.35 -8.84
N ALA A 54 -10.83 -0.25 -7.64
CA ALA A 54 -11.48 -1.51 -7.28
C ALA A 54 -13.01 -1.40 -7.24
N ALA A 55 -13.54 -0.23 -6.91
CA ALA A 55 -14.98 0.09 -6.98
C ALA A 55 -15.49 0.34 -8.41
N GLY A 56 -14.62 0.26 -9.43
CA GLY A 56 -14.97 0.45 -10.83
C GLY A 56 -14.91 1.91 -11.31
N GLU A 57 -14.39 2.82 -10.49
CA GLU A 57 -14.22 4.22 -10.87
C GLU A 57 -13.04 4.37 -11.84
N LYS A 58 -13.20 5.19 -12.90
CA LYS A 58 -12.11 5.50 -13.83
C LYS A 58 -11.28 6.64 -13.29
N LEU A 59 -10.00 6.37 -13.02
CA LEU A 59 -9.03 7.36 -12.61
C LEU A 59 -8.49 8.15 -13.81
N THR A 60 -8.25 9.44 -13.62
CA THR A 60 -7.61 10.29 -14.63
C THR A 60 -6.08 10.24 -14.51
N GLU A 61 -5.38 10.52 -15.62
CA GLU A 61 -3.91 10.59 -15.65
C GLU A 61 -3.36 11.63 -14.66
N ASP A 62 -4.05 12.76 -14.48
CA ASP A 62 -3.66 13.82 -13.57
C ASP A 62 -3.79 13.43 -12.10
N GLU A 63 -4.84 12.67 -11.73
CA GLU A 63 -5.00 12.12 -10.38
C GLU A 63 -3.85 11.16 -10.03
N ILE A 64 -3.47 10.30 -10.97
CA ILE A 64 -2.36 9.35 -10.80
C ILE A 64 -1.03 10.10 -10.66
N LYS A 65 -0.75 11.07 -11.54
CA LYS A 65 0.49 11.86 -11.50
C LYS A 65 0.64 12.65 -10.21
N LYS A 66 -0.46 13.27 -9.75
CA LYS A 66 -0.49 14.01 -8.48
C LYS A 66 -0.17 13.09 -7.30
N ALA A 67 -0.74 11.89 -7.27
CA ALA A 67 -0.46 10.90 -6.22
C ALA A 67 1.01 10.41 -6.23
N LEU A 68 1.62 10.34 -7.41
CA LEU A 68 3.04 9.98 -7.58
C LEU A 68 4.00 11.16 -7.35
N GLY A 69 3.51 12.32 -6.92
CA GLY A 69 4.34 13.52 -6.73
C GLY A 69 4.94 14.10 -8.01
N GLN A 70 4.41 13.71 -9.18
CA GLN A 70 4.89 14.23 -10.46
C GLN A 70 4.29 15.61 -10.73
N PRO A 71 5.10 16.60 -11.14
CA PRO A 71 4.58 17.91 -11.50
C PRO A 71 3.61 17.79 -12.69
N PRO A 72 2.52 18.60 -12.72
CA PRO A 72 1.63 18.63 -13.86
C PRO A 72 2.42 18.94 -15.13
N ARG A 73 2.07 18.29 -16.25
CA ARG A 73 2.67 18.62 -17.56
C ARG A 73 2.53 20.13 -17.77
N ARG A 74 3.65 20.80 -18.02
CA ARG A 74 3.60 22.20 -18.47
C ARG A 74 2.72 22.23 -19.71
N LYS A 75 1.67 23.06 -19.68
CA LYS A 75 1.02 23.47 -20.92
C LYS A 75 2.03 24.35 -21.64
N ASP A 76 2.84 23.74 -22.49
CA ASP A 76 3.56 24.50 -23.49
C ASP A 76 2.48 25.12 -24.37
N GLY A 77 2.30 26.44 -24.23
CA GLY A 77 1.36 27.20 -25.01
C GLY A 77 1.72 27.10 -26.48
N SER A 78 0.77 26.62 -27.27
CA SER A 78 0.70 26.80 -28.73
C SER A 78 -0.71 27.20 -29.08
#